data_AF-A0A7W1FS20-F1
#
_entry.id   AF-A0A7W1FS20-F1
#
_cell.length_a   1.000
_cell.length_b   1.000
_cell.length_c   1.000
_cell.angle_alpha   90.00
_cell.angle_beta   90.00
_cell.angle_gamma   90.00
#
_symmetry.space_group_name_H-M   'P 1'
#
loop_
_entity.id
_entity.type
_entity.pdbx_description
1 polymer ?
#
loop_
_entity_poly.entity_id
_entity_poly.type
_entity_poly.pdbx_seq_one_letter_code
_entity_poly.pdbx_strand_id
1 'polypeptide(L)'
;MNVASLYLYLRSKGLELSLVDRPERPDGFVFRIEGLKDLEPATAGAARWLIAENRAALIALLKSDSPDAAAVRQEARRTATEREQRKERHE
;
A
#
# COMPACT_ATOMS: atom_id res chain seq x y z
N MET A 1 1.56 15.56 -0.50
CA MET A 1 0.62 14.41 -0.59
C MET A 1 0.48 13.80 0.81
N ASN A 2 -0.73 13.58 1.32
CA ASN A 2 -0.92 12.94 2.63
C ASN A 2 -0.66 11.42 2.51
N VAL A 3 -0.20 10.78 3.59
CA VAL A 3 0.10 9.34 3.64
C VAL A 3 -1.10 8.46 3.29
N ALA A 4 -2.32 8.87 3.67
CA ALA A 4 -3.54 8.16 3.29
C ALA A 4 -3.74 8.16 1.77
N SER A 5 -3.56 9.31 1.12
CA SER A 5 -3.65 9.44 -0.33
C SER A 5 -2.53 8.66 -1.04
N LEU A 6 -1.32 8.65 -0.48
CA LEU A 6 -0.22 7.82 -1.00
C LEU A 6 -0.57 6.34 -0.93
N TYR A 7 -1.09 5.86 0.20
CA TYR A 7 -1.47 4.46 0.38
C TYR A 7 -2.56 4.04 -0.63
N LEU A 8 -3.60 4.86 -0.79
CA LEU A 8 -4.65 4.64 -1.79
C LEU A 8 -4.09 4.69 -3.22
N TYR A 9 -3.17 5.60 -3.50
CA TYR A 9 -2.51 5.68 -4.81
C TYR A 9 -1.72 4.41 -5.12
N LEU A 10 -0.89 3.92 -4.20
CA LEU A 10 -0.14 2.67 -4.37
C LEU A 10 -1.11 1.49 -4.60
N ARG A 11 -2.19 1.42 -3.84
CA ARG A 11 -3.26 0.43 -4.04
C ARG A 11 -3.91 0.53 -5.41
N SER A 12 -4.18 1.74 -5.89
CA SER A 12 -4.73 1.99 -7.23
C SER A 12 -3.78 1.56 -8.35
N LYS A 13 -2.48 1.41 -8.06
CA LYS A 13 -1.51 0.81 -8.99
C LYS A 13 -1.45 -0.71 -8.89
N GLY A 14 -2.26 -1.34 -8.03
CA GLY A 14 -2.26 -2.78 -7.81
C GLY A 14 -1.23 -3.22 -6.77
N LEU A 15 -0.68 -2.31 -5.97
CA LEU A 15 0.25 -2.65 -4.91
C LEU A 15 -0.47 -2.93 -3.59
N GLU A 16 -0.15 -4.06 -2.97
CA GLU A 16 -0.56 -4.34 -1.60
C GLU A 16 0.61 -4.12 -0.66
N LEU A 17 0.44 -3.20 0.30
CA LEU A 17 1.45 -2.93 1.32
C LEU A 17 0.99 -3.52 2.65
N SER A 18 1.87 -4.36 3.22
CA SER A 18 1.70 -4.97 4.53
C SER A 18 2.96 -4.80 5.37
N LEU A 19 2.82 -4.74 6.69
CA LEU A 19 3.97 -4.76 7.60
C LEU A 19 4.26 -6.19 8.04
N VAL A 20 5.55 -6.51 8.11
CA VAL A 20 6.05 -7.76 8.67
C VAL A 20 6.99 -7.41 9.81
N ASP A 21 6.72 -7.96 11.00
CA ASP A 21 7.61 -7.85 12.15
C ASP A 21 8.99 -8.42 11.85
N ARG A 22 10.01 -7.59 12.08
CA ARG A 22 11.43 -7.87 11.93
C ARG A 22 12.17 -7.18 13.08
N PRO A 23 12.22 -7.80 14.27
CA PRO A 23 12.83 -7.21 15.45
C PRO A 23 14.34 -6.92 15.27
N GLU A 24 14.98 -7.55 14.30
CA GLU A 24 16.37 -7.32 13.87
C GLU A 24 16.60 -5.96 13.16
N ARG A 25 15.53 -5.27 12.73
CA ARG A 25 15.62 -3.95 12.08
C ARG A 25 15.47 -2.84 13.11
N PRO A 26 16.11 -1.66 12.88
CA PRO A 26 16.01 -0.52 13.80
C PRO A 26 14.56 -0.08 14.07
N ASP A 27 13.66 -0.26 13.11
CA ASP A 27 12.24 0.08 13.28
C ASP A 27 11.37 -1.10 13.72
N GLY A 28 11.93 -2.31 13.81
CA GLY A 28 11.17 -3.53 14.13
C GLY A 28 10.27 -4.06 13.00
N PHE A 29 10.20 -3.39 11.83
CA PHE A 29 9.31 -3.79 10.73
C PHE A 29 9.96 -3.67 9.34
N VAL A 30 9.48 -4.49 8.42
CA VAL A 30 9.72 -4.34 6.98
C VAL A 30 8.41 -4.30 6.21
N PHE A 31 8.39 -3.58 5.09
CA PHE A 31 7.27 -3.61 4.15
C PHE A 31 7.35 -4.86 3.28
N ARG A 32 6.27 -5.65 3.28
CA ARG A 32 5.98 -6.59 2.20
C ARG A 32 5.14 -5.84 1.16
N ILE A 33 5.58 -5.88 -0.09
CA ILE A 33 4.91 -5.21 -1.21
C ILE A 33 4.56 -6.26 -2.26
N GLU A 34 3.27 -6.53 -2.44
CA GLU A 34 2.77 -7.43 -3.49
C GLU A 34 2.35 -6.61 -4.72
N GLY A 35 2.33 -7.24 -5.90
CA GLY A 35 2.02 -6.58 -7.18
C GLY A 35 3.16 -5.77 -7.79
N LEU A 36 4.29 -5.60 -7.09
CA LEU A 36 5.42 -4.80 -7.58
C LEU A 36 6.10 -5.39 -8.82
N LYS A 37 6.04 -6.72 -8.98
CA LYS A 37 6.57 -7.46 -10.15
C LYS A 37 5.71 -7.26 -11.41
N ASP A 38 4.44 -6.91 -11.22
CA ASP A 38 3.45 -6.74 -12.28
C ASP A 38 3.43 -5.30 -12.81
N LEU A 39 4.24 -4.41 -12.20
CA LEU A 39 4.44 -3.04 -12.63
C LEU A 39 5.61 -2.90 -13.60
N GLU A 40 5.50 -1.93 -14.51
CA GLU A 40 6.64 -1.50 -15.33
C GLU A 40 7.82 -1.02 -14.46
N PRO A 41 9.08 -1.24 -14.88
CA PRO A 41 10.26 -0.93 -14.08
C PRO A 41 10.31 0.52 -13.57
N ALA A 42 9.93 1.50 -14.40
CA ALA A 42 9.90 2.90 -14.01
C ALA A 42 8.85 3.16 -12.91
N THR A 43 7.66 2.59 -13.06
CA THR A 43 6.57 2.68 -12.08
C THR A 43 6.93 1.97 -10.78
N ALA A 44 7.56 0.80 -10.85
CA ALA A 44 8.05 0.06 -9.69
C ALA A 44 9.16 0.84 -8.95
N GLY A 45 10.07 1.49 -9.69
CA GLY A 45 11.09 2.37 -9.14
C GLY A 45 10.49 3.56 -8.40
N ALA A 46 9.54 4.26 -9.03
CA ALA A 46 8.83 5.38 -8.41
C ALA A 46 8.05 4.95 -7.15
N ALA A 47 7.37 3.79 -7.19
CA ALA A 47 6.65 3.26 -6.03
C ALA A 47 7.60 2.94 -4.87
N ARG A 48 8.75 2.28 -5.13
CA ARG A 48 9.77 2.02 -4.11
C ARG A 48 10.30 3.31 -3.48
N TRP A 49 10.56 4.32 -4.30
CA TRP A 49 11.03 5.62 -3.84
C TRP A 49 10.00 6.31 -2.95
N LEU A 50 8.73 6.36 -3.37
CA LEU A 50 7.64 6.95 -2.59
C LEU A 50 7.45 6.24 -1.23
N ILE A 51 7.57 4.92 -1.19
CA ILE A 51 7.46 4.12 0.04
C ILE A 51 8.64 4.41 0.97
N ALA A 52 9.86 4.52 0.43
CA ALA A 52 11.05 4.81 1.20
C ALA A 52 11.01 6.23 1.80
N GLU A 53 10.60 7.23 1.03
CA GLU A 53 10.45 8.61 1.53
C GLU A 53 9.40 8.73 2.64
N ASN A 54 8.30 7.98 2.54
CA ASN A 54 7.16 8.09 3.45
C ASN A 54 7.11 6.95 4.47
N ARG A 55 8.24 6.27 4.70
CA ARG A 55 8.30 5.00 5.43
C ARG A 55 7.70 5.08 6.82
N ALA A 56 8.11 6.06 7.63
CA ALA A 56 7.63 6.23 9.01
C ALA A 56 6.12 6.49 9.06
N ALA A 57 5.61 7.36 8.18
CA ALA A 57 4.19 7.68 8.10
C ALA A 57 3.36 6.46 7.65
N LEU A 58 3.84 5.69 6.68
CA LEU A 58 3.18 4.48 6.22
C LEU A 58 3.16 3.39 7.31
N ILE A 59 4.24 3.26 8.10
CA ILE A 59 4.27 2.37 9.26
C ILE A 59 3.20 2.81 10.27
N ALA A 60 3.16 4.10 10.61
CA ALA A 60 2.18 4.64 11.54
C ALA A 60 0.74 4.38 11.05
N LEU A 61 0.46 4.62 9.77
CA LEU A 61 -0.85 4.34 9.16
C LEU A 61 -1.23 2.86 9.25
N LEU A 62 -0.30 1.95 8.96
CA LEU A 62 -0.57 0.51 8.96
C LEU A 62 -0.65 -0.10 10.36
N LYS A 63 0.05 0.45 11.35
CA LYS A 63 -0.03 0.02 12.75
C LYS A 63 -1.18 0.69 13.52
N SER A 64 -1.69 1.82 13.04
CA SER A 64 -2.73 2.56 13.76
C SER A 64 -4.06 1.79 13.79
N ASP A 65 -4.60 1.62 15.00
CA ASP A 65 -5.97 1.16 15.27
C ASP A 65 -6.99 2.30 15.23
N SER A 66 -6.58 3.53 14.86
CA SER A 66 -7.51 4.64 14.74
C SER A 66 -8.59 4.36 13.68
N PRO A 67 -9.83 4.85 13.91
CA PRO A 67 -10.93 4.66 12.96
C PRO A 67 -10.62 5.25 11.58
N ASP A 68 -9.89 6.36 11.50
CA ASP A 68 -9.43 6.93 10.23
C ASP A 68 -8.48 6.01 9.47
N ALA A 69 -7.52 5.40 10.17
CA ALA A 69 -6.58 4.47 9.55
C ALA A 69 -7.31 3.18 9.10
N ALA A 70 -8.28 2.72 9.89
CA ALA A 70 -9.14 1.60 9.51
C ALA A 70 -9.98 1.93 8.27
N ALA A 71 -10.58 3.12 8.20
CA ALA A 71 -11.36 3.58 7.06
C ALA A 71 -10.52 3.66 5.77
N VAL A 72 -9.29 4.19 5.86
CA VAL A 72 -8.36 4.23 4.71
C VAL A 72 -7.99 2.83 4.23
N ARG A 73 -7.75 1.88 5.15
CA ARG A 73 -7.48 0.47 4.79
C ARG A 73 -8.70 -0.21 4.19
N GLN A 74 -9.90 0.10 4.66
CA GLN A 74 -11.15 -0.43 4.11
C GLN A 74 -11.41 0.11 2.70
N GLU A 75 -11.19 1.41 2.48
CA GLU A 75 -11.32 2.03 1.16
C GLU A 75 -10.34 1.40 0.15
N ALA A 76 -9.08 1.19 0.56
CA ALA A 76 -8.08 0.49 -0.25
C ALA A 76 -8.53 -0.92 -0.68
N ARG A 77 -9.25 -1.64 0.18
CA ARG A 77 -9.82 -2.96 -0.15
C ARG A 77 -10.97 -2.83 -1.15
N ARG A 78 -11.86 -1.85 -0.96
CA ARG A 78 -12.99 -1.58 -1.86
C ARG A 78 -12.52 -1.31 -3.29
N THR A 79 -11.51 -0.47 -3.47
CA THR A 79 -10.94 -0.16 -4.80
C THR A 79 -10.38 -1.40 -5.50
N ALA A 80 -9.84 -2.38 -4.74
CA ALA A 80 -9.36 -3.64 -5.31
C ALA A 80 -10.52 -4.52 -5.80
N THR A 81 -11.56 -4.67 -4.98
CA THR A 81 -12.77 -5.44 -5.34
C THR A 81 -13.51 -4.84 -6.53
N GLU A 82 -13.63 -3.51 -6.62
CA GLU A 82 -14.25 -2.84 -7.77
C GLU A 82 -13.48 -3.06 -9.07
N ARG A 83 -12.15 -3.19 -8.99
CA ARG A 83 -11.32 -3.53 -10.16
C ARG A 83 -11.52 -4.97 -10.62
N GLU A 84 -11.61 -5.89 -9.67
CA GLU A 84 -11.85 -7.31 -9.95
C GLU A 84 -13.23 -7.48 -10.62
N GLN A 85 -14.27 -6.87 -10.04
CA GLN A 85 -15.63 -6.90 -10.59
C GLN A 85 -15.76 -6.18 -11.96
N ARG A 86 -14.96 -5.14 -12.22
CA ARG A 86 -14.93 -4.50 -13.54
C ARG A 86 -14.22 -5.33 -14.61
N LYS A 87 -13.23 -6.13 -14.22
CA LYS A 87 -12.60 -7.09 -15.15
C LYS A 87 -13.58 -8.19 -15.53
N GLU A 88 -14.28 -8.77 -14.55
CA GLU A 88 -15.24 -9.86 -14.79
C GLU A 88 -16.47 -9.44 -15.61
N ARG A 89 -16.86 -8.15 -15.60
CA ARG A 89 -18.01 -7.65 -16.39
C ARG A 89 -17.66 -7.28 -17.83
N HIS A 90 -16.38 -7.31 -18.21
CA HIS A 90 -15.90 -6.92 -19.53
C HIS A 90 -15.25 -8.08 -20.32
N GLU A 91 -15.28 -9.30 -19.76
CA GLU A 91 -15.04 -10.58 -20.46
C GLU A 91 -16.38 -11.22 -20.85
#